data_AF-A0A2S6MFE2-F1
#
_entry.id   AF-A0A2S6MFE2-F1
#
_cell.length_a   1.000
_cell.length_b   1.000
_cell.length_c   1.000
_cell.angle_alpha   90.00
_cell.angle_beta   90.00
_cell.angle_gamma   90.00
#
_symmetry.space_group_name_H-M   'P 1'
#
loop_
_entity.id
_entity.type
_entity.pdbx_description
1 polymer ?
#
loop_
_entity_poly.entity_id
_entity_poly.type
_entity_poly.pdbx_seq_one_letter_code
_entity_poly.pdbx_strand_id
1 'polypeptide(L)' 'MSDETIVRLQTHRKNVERYLRLLETALTDVEQQYIEKRLAEEGSAMDQLSLQMAGAANAFHKMCNHPPSGKR' A
#
# COMPACT_ATOMS: atom_id res chain seq x y z
N MET A 1 -6.72 -9.55 -7.76
CA MET A 1 -6.79 -8.42 -6.81
C MET A 1 -7.76 -8.84 -5.73
N SER A 2 -7.29 -9.08 -4.50
CA SER A 2 -8.22 -9.43 -3.42
C SER A 2 -8.79 -8.15 -2.81
N ASP A 3 -10.05 -8.21 -2.38
CA ASP A 3 -10.69 -7.13 -1.64
C ASP A 3 -9.88 -6.75 -0.39
N GLU A 4 -9.17 -7.73 0.19
CA GLU A 4 -8.25 -7.53 1.30
C GLU A 4 -7.10 -6.57 0.98
N THR A 5 -6.45 -6.67 -0.19
CA THR A 5 -5.37 -5.74 -0.57
C THR A 5 -5.90 -4.31 -0.71
N ILE A 6 -7.11 -4.16 -1.25
CA ILE A 6 -7.76 -2.85 -1.40
C ILE A 6 -8.12 -2.26 -0.02
N VAL A 7 -8.69 -3.08 0.88
CA VAL A 7 -9.02 -2.68 2.25
C VAL A 7 -7.77 -2.28 3.03
N ARG A 8 -6.67 -3.02 2.88
CA ARG A 8 -5.37 -2.67 3.51
C ARG A 8 -4.85 -1.34 2.99
N LEU A 9 -4.85 -1.12 1.67
CA LEU A 9 -4.41 0.15 1.08
C LEU A 9 -5.23 1.35 1.58
N GLN A 10 -6.55 1.20 1.66
CA GLN A 10 -7.44 2.22 2.22
C GLN A 10 -7.14 2.49 3.70
N THR A 11 -6.83 1.45 4.46
CA THR A 11 -6.48 1.57 5.89
C THR A 11 -5.18 2.35 6.06
N HIS A 12 -4.14 2.01 5.31
CA HIS A 12 -2.87 2.75 5.35
C HIS A 12 -3.05 4.23 4.98
N ARG A 13 -3.83 4.52 3.93
CA ARG A 13 -4.16 5.91 3.56
C ARG A 13 -4.85 6.68 4.70
N LYS A 14 -5.84 6.07 5.37
CA LYS A 14 -6.51 6.68 6.52
C LYS A 14 -5.56 6.93 7.69
N ASN A 15 -4.61 6.02 7.92
CA ASN A 15 -3.59 6.18 8.94
C ASN A 15 -2.67 7.37 8.62
N VAL A 16 -2.23 7.51 7.36
CA VAL A 16 -1.44 8.67 6.92
C VAL A 16 -2.19 9.97 7.16
N GLU A 17 -3.45 10.07 6.71
CA GLU A 17 -4.28 11.27 6.92
C GLU A 17 -4.47 11.59 8.41
N ARG A 18 -4.59 10.56 9.26
CA ARG A 18 -4.68 10.74 10.72
C ARG A 18 -3.36 11.26 11.31
N TYR A 19 -2.22 10.70 10.92
CA TYR A 19 -0.92 11.12 11.43
C TYR A 19 -0.55 12.53 10.99
N LEU A 20 -0.88 12.92 9.75
CA LEU A 20 -0.71 14.31 9.28
C LEU A 20 -1.52 15.29 10.13
N ARG A 21 -2.78 14.97 10.45
CA ARG A 21 -3.60 15.79 11.37
C ARG A 21 -3.06 15.85 12.79
N LEU A 22 -2.41 14.79 13.29
CA LEU A 22 -1.78 14.82 14.60
C LEU A 22 -0.59 15.79 14.63
N LEU A 23 0.18 15.88 13.55
CA LEU A 23 1.30 16.83 13.44
C LEU A 23 0.86 18.30 13.47
N GLU A 24 -0.42 18.58 13.21
CA GLU A 24 -0.99 19.93 13.32
C GLU A 24 -1.34 20.31 14.78
N THR A 25 -1.18 19.39 15.73
CA THR A 25 -1.49 19.61 17.15
C THR A 25 -0.24 19.86 17.99
N ALA A 26 -0.42 20.26 19.25
CA ALA A 26 0.70 20.38 20.18
C ALA A 26 1.20 18.98 20.57
N LEU A 27 2.43 18.67 20.15
CA LEU A 27 3.12 17.41 20.41
C LEU A 27 4.45 17.69 21.09
N THR A 28 4.90 16.74 21.90
CA THR A 28 6.29 16.68 22.36
C THR A 28 7.21 16.18 21.26
N ASP A 29 8.51 16.46 21.38
CA ASP A 29 9.52 15.99 20.42
C ASP A 29 9.49 14.47 20.22
N VAL A 30 9.24 13.72 21.30
CA VAL A 30 9.16 12.25 21.26
C VAL A 30 7.92 11.78 20.49
N GLU A 31 6.78 12.43 20.69
CA GLU A 31 5.54 12.12 19.97
C GLU A 31 5.66 12.47 18.48
N GLN A 32 6.28 13.61 18.15
CA GLN A 32 6.54 14.00 16.78
C GLN A 32 7.44 12.98 16.07
N GLN A 33 8.57 12.61 16.67
CA GLN A 33 9.48 11.59 16.12
C GLN A 33 8.78 10.24 15.93
N TYR A 34 7.93 9.85 16.87
CA TYR A 34 7.12 8.63 16.74
C TYR A 34 6.18 8.72 15.54
N ILE A 35 5.47 9.84 15.37
CA ILE A 35 4.52 10.03 14.26
C ILE A 35 5.24 10.06 12.91
N GLU A 36 6.38 10.73 12.80
CA GLU A 36 7.19 10.76 11.57
C GLU A 36 7.68 9.37 11.18
N LYS A 37 8.16 8.58 12.15
CA LYS A 37 8.52 7.18 11.92
C LYS A 37 7.32 6.36 11.43
N ARG A 38 6.16 6.51 12.07
CA ARG A 38 4.93 5.80 11.65
C ARG A 38 4.50 6.21 10.25
N LEU A 39 4.60 7.49 9.87
CA LEU A 39 4.31 7.95 8.51
C LEU A 39 5.19 7.26 7.46
N ALA A 40 6.49 7.13 7.72
CA ALA A 40 7.41 6.41 6.82
C ALA A 40 7.03 4.92 6.68
N GLU A 41 6.65 4.27 7.78
CA GLU A 41 6.20 2.88 7.78
C GLU A 41 4.90 2.68 6.98
N GLU A 42 3.91 3.57 7.15
CA GLU A 42 2.66 3.51 6.38
C GLU A 42 2.91 3.73 4.88
N GLY A 43 3.77 4.69 4.51
CA GLY A 43 4.17 4.93 3.13
C GLY A 43 4.84 3.69 2.50
N SER A 44 5.80 3.09 3.19
CA SER A 44 6.47 1.87 2.71
C SER A 44 5.49 0.70 2.55
N ALA A 45 4.53 0.53 3.46
CA ALA A 45 3.50 -0.49 3.35
C ALA A 45 2.59 -0.27 2.11
N MET A 46 2.23 0.99 1.83
CA MET A 46 1.45 1.34 0.64
C MET A 46 2.22 1.05 -0.65
N ASP A 47 3.51 1.38 -0.71
CA ASP A 47 4.37 1.09 -1.87
C ASP A 47 4.48 -0.42 -2.13
N GLN A 48 4.68 -1.21 -1.08
CA GLN A 48 4.74 -2.67 -1.17
C GLN A 48 3.43 -3.27 -1.68
N LEU A 49 2.28 -2.82 -1.14
CA LEU A 49 0.97 -3.28 -1.61
C LEU A 49 0.71 -2.86 -3.06
N SER A 50 1.11 -1.65 -3.44
CA SER A 50 0.97 -1.16 -4.81
C SER A 50 1.82 -1.97 -5.79
N LEU A 51 3.04 -2.34 -5.41
CA LEU A 51 3.90 -3.21 -6.21
C LEU A 51 3.31 -4.62 -6.36
N GLN A 52 2.76 -5.18 -5.28
CA GLN A 52 2.07 -6.48 -5.33
C GLN A 52 0.86 -6.44 -6.28
N MET A 53 0.07 -5.36 -6.21
CA MET A 53 -1.07 -5.13 -7.11
C MET A 53 -0.64 -5.04 -8.58
N ALA A 54 0.42 -4.28 -8.87
CA ALA A 54 0.96 -4.15 -10.23
C ALA A 54 1.52 -5.48 -10.75
N GLY A 55 2.21 -6.25 -9.90
CA GLY A 55 2.71 -7.59 -10.23
C GLY A 55 1.58 -8.56 -10.56
N ALA A 56 0.49 -8.55 -9.78
CA ALA A 56 -0.69 -9.37 -10.04
C ALA A 56 -1.41 -8.99 -11.35
N ALA A 57 -1.53 -7.69 -11.65
CA ALA A 57 -2.10 -7.21 -12.91
C ALA A 57 -1.25 -7.65 -14.12
N ASN A 58 0.08 -7.57 -14.01
CA ASN A 58 1.00 -8.03 -15.05
C ASN A 58 0.92 -9.55 -15.27
N ALA A 59 0.77 -10.34 -14.20
CA ALA A 59 0.59 -11.80 -14.31
C ALA A 59 -0.73 -12.16 -15.03
N PHE A 60 -1.82 -11.45 -14.72
CA PHE A 60 -3.11 -11.64 -15.40
C PHE A 60 -3.04 -11.27 -16.89
N HIS A 61 -2.38 -10.15 -17.21
CA HIS A 61 -2.16 -9.72 -18.59
C HIS A 61 -1.36 -10.75 -19.41
N LYS A 62 -0.31 -11.36 -18.84
CA LYS A 62 0.45 -12.43 -19.51
C LYS A 62 -0.39 -13.68 -19.77
N MET A 63 -1.24 -14.07 -18.81
CA MET A 63 -2.11 -15.24 -18.92
C MET A 63 -3.17 -15.09 -20.03
N CYS A 64 -3.76 -13.91 -20.17
CA CYS A 64 -4.80 -13.66 -21.17
C CYS A 64 -4.26 -13.44 -22.58
N ASN A 65 -3.02 -12.94 -22.72
CA ASN A 65 -2.40 -12.64 -24.02
C ASN A 65 -1.49 -13.77 -24.56
N HIS A 66 -1.28 -14.83 -23.79
CA HIS A 66 -0.56 -16.03 -24.24
C HIS A 66 -1.33 -17.29 -23.82
N PRO A 67 -2.31 -17.76 -24.62
CA PRO A 67 -2.93 -19.05 -24.35
C PRO A 67 -1.87 -20.15 -24.49
N PRO A 68 -1.93 -21.23 -23.68
CA PRO A 68 -1.05 -22.37 -23.86
C PRO A 68 -1.33 -22.95 -25.25
N SER A 69 -0.35 -22.83 -26.15
CA SER A 69 -0.37 -23.53 -27.43
C SER A 69 -0.45 -25.02 -27.14
N GLY A 70 -1.67 -25.56 -27.17
CA GLY A 70 -1.93 -26.99 -27.10
C GLY A 70 -1.17 -27.67 -28.21
N LYS A 71 -0.07 -28.33 -27.85
CA LYS A 71 0.63 -29.23 -28.76
C LYS A 71 -0.26 -30.45 -28.94
N ARG A 72 -0.85 -30.56 -30.13
CA ARG A 72 -1.37 -31.83 -30.67
C ARG A 72 -0.19 -32.73 -31.02
#